data_AF-A0A085WUQ6-F1
#
_entry.id   AF-A0A085WUQ6-F1
#
_cell.length_a   1.000
_cell.length_b   1.000
_cell.length_c   1.000
_cell.angle_alpha   90.00
_cell.angle_beta   90.00
_cell.angle_gamma   90.00
#
_symmetry.space_group_name_H-M   'P 1'
#
loop_
_entity.id
_entity.type
_entity.pdbx_description
1 polymer ?
#
loop_
_entity_poly.entity_id
_entity_poly.type
_entity_poly.pdbx_seq_one_letter_code
_entity_poly.pdbx_strand_id
1 'polypeptide(L)'
;MHILESTEDFMTEVIGWFSSFVLVLTIGKQVHKQWKSGSSEGVSKWLFVGQITASIGFTLYSVLVRNWVFVVTNALLLLSAIMGGVIVMKHRRAERRGMRPAGPSRPTRTVRA
;
A
#
# COMPACT_ATOMS: atom_id res chain seq x y z
N MET A 1 -44.08 -5.01 7.24
CA MET A 1 -42.99 -5.26 6.27
C MET A 1 -41.94 -4.15 6.31
N HIS A 2 -42.30 -2.87 6.24
CA HIS A 2 -41.35 -1.73 6.30
C HIS A 2 -40.40 -1.66 7.52
N ILE A 3 -40.85 -2.06 8.73
CA ILE A 3 -39.98 -2.03 9.93
C ILE A 3 -38.85 -3.06 9.84
N LEU A 4 -39.13 -4.24 9.27
CA LEU A 4 -38.14 -5.31 9.10
C LEU A 4 -37.11 -4.91 8.04
N GLU A 5 -37.58 -4.37 6.91
CA GLU A 5 -36.71 -3.86 5.83
C GLU A 5 -35.74 -2.77 6.33
N SER A 6 -36.23 -1.80 7.12
CA SER A 6 -35.37 -0.79 7.74
C SER A 6 -34.34 -1.36 8.73
N THR A 7 -34.63 -2.49 9.37
CA THR A 7 -33.73 -3.11 10.33
C THR A 7 -32.64 -3.91 9.61
N GLU A 8 -33.01 -4.63 8.55
CA GLU A 8 -32.10 -5.38 7.68
C GLU A 8 -31.08 -4.43 7.01
N ASP A 9 -31.53 -3.28 6.49
CA ASP A 9 -30.67 -2.27 5.89
C ASP A 9 -29.68 -1.70 6.91
N PHE A 10 -30.15 -1.38 8.12
CA PHE A 10 -29.30 -0.87 9.19
C PHE A 10 -28.24 -1.88 9.64
N MET A 11 -28.63 -3.13 9.86
CA MET A 11 -27.71 -4.20 10.24
C MET A 11 -26.65 -4.43 9.14
N THR A 12 -27.07 -4.42 7.88
CA THR A 12 -26.18 -4.58 6.73
C THR A 12 -25.14 -3.46 6.66
N GLU A 13 -25.56 -2.20 6.80
CA GLU A 13 -24.65 -1.05 6.81
C GLU A 13 -23.67 -1.12 7.99
N VAL A 14 -24.14 -1.42 9.20
CA VAL A 14 -23.28 -1.52 10.38
C VAL A 14 -22.21 -2.60 10.21
N ILE A 15 -22.61 -3.81 9.78
CA ILE A 15 -21.68 -4.92 9.56
C ILE A 15 -20.69 -4.58 8.45
N GLY A 16 -21.16 -3.97 7.36
CA GLY A 16 -20.34 -3.53 6.24
C GLY A 16 -19.27 -2.53 6.67
N TRP A 17 -19.68 -1.43 7.31
CA TRP A 17 -18.76 -0.38 7.76
C TRP A 17 -17.79 -0.87 8.82
N PHE A 18 -18.25 -1.68 9.78
CA PHE A 18 -17.39 -2.25 10.80
C PHE A 18 -16.33 -3.19 10.19
N SER A 19 -16.74 -4.09 9.30
CA SER A 19 -15.83 -5.02 8.63
C SER A 19 -14.82 -4.27 7.75
N SER A 20 -15.28 -3.25 7.01
CA SER A 20 -14.44 -2.34 6.23
C SER A 20 -13.39 -1.64 7.10
N PHE A 21 -13.80 -1.10 8.24
CA PHE A 21 -12.90 -0.44 9.19
C PHE A 21 -11.81 -1.37 9.70
N VAL A 22 -12.18 -2.58 10.13
CA VAL A 22 -11.22 -3.61 10.58
C VAL A 22 -10.26 -3.99 9.46
N LEU A 23 -10.74 -4.14 8.23
CA LEU A 23 -9.92 -4.47 7.06
C LEU A 23 -8.88 -3.37 6.78
N VAL A 24 -9.32 -2.12 6.67
CA VAL A 24 -8.44 -0.97 6.41
C VAL A 24 -7.40 -0.82 7.51
N LEU A 25 -7.78 -0.93 8.79
CA LEU A 25 -6.85 -0.88 9.91
C LEU A 25 -5.79 -1.99 9.84
N THR A 26 -6.23 -3.21 9.52
CA THR A 26 -5.35 -4.38 9.45
C THR A 26 -4.32 -4.22 8.34
N ILE A 27 -4.76 -3.86 7.13
CA ILE A 27 -3.87 -3.64 5.99
C ILE A 27 -2.97 -2.43 6.24
N GLY A 28 -3.49 -1.34 6.82
CA GLY A 28 -2.70 -0.17 7.20
C GLY A 28 -1.56 -0.52 8.16
N LYS A 29 -1.81 -1.37 9.17
CA LYS A 29 -0.76 -1.89 10.07
C LYS A 29 0.25 -2.76 9.33
N GLN A 30 -0.18 -3.60 8.39
CA GLN A 30 0.72 -4.42 7.59
C GLN A 30 1.66 -3.56 6.74
N VAL A 31 1.12 -2.56 6.03
CA VAL A 31 1.89 -1.61 5.23
C VAL A 31 2.86 -0.80 6.11
N HIS A 32 2.41 -0.34 7.27
CA HIS A 32 3.27 0.38 8.23
C HIS A 32 4.42 -0.50 8.74
N LYS A 33 4.15 -1.77 9.06
CA LYS A 33 5.19 -2.71 9.51
C LYS A 33 6.22 -3.00 8.42
N GLN A 34 5.75 -3.26 7.19
CA GLN A 34 6.62 -3.44 6.02
C GLN A 34 7.49 -2.20 5.76
N TRP A 35 6.93 -1.01 5.96
CA TRP A 35 7.69 0.23 5.88
C TRP A 35 8.78 0.32 6.95
N LYS A 36 8.44 0.09 8.23
CA LYS A 36 9.39 0.19 9.35
C LYS A 36 10.53 -0.83 9.26
N SER A 37 10.27 -2.02 8.74
CA SER A 37 11.31 -3.06 8.64
C SER A 37 12.33 -2.82 7.54
N GLY A 38 12.10 -1.90 6.59
CA GLY A 38 13.02 -1.54 5.50
C GLY A 38 13.33 -2.66 4.50
N SER A 39 13.07 -3.92 4.87
CA SER A 39 13.32 -5.11 4.08
C SER A 39 12.08 -5.48 3.27
N SER A 40 12.21 -5.43 1.95
CA SER A 40 11.29 -6.05 0.99
C SER A 40 11.62 -7.54 0.77
N GLU A 41 12.39 -8.20 1.63
CA GLU A 41 12.89 -9.57 1.37
C GLU A 41 11.81 -10.66 1.37
N GLY A 42 10.54 -10.34 1.66
CA GLY A 42 9.45 -11.33 1.65
C GLY A 42 8.20 -10.96 0.84
N VAL A 43 8.07 -9.71 0.37
CA VAL A 43 6.82 -9.25 -0.27
C VAL A 43 7.07 -8.93 -1.73
N SER A 44 6.55 -9.80 -2.59
CA SER A 44 6.70 -9.69 -4.04
C SER A 44 6.09 -8.38 -4.54
N LYS A 45 6.83 -7.65 -5.38
CA LYS A 45 6.29 -6.48 -6.10
C LYS A 45 5.01 -6.82 -6.88
N TRP A 46 4.88 -8.08 -7.31
CA TRP A 46 3.68 -8.58 -7.98
C TRP A 46 2.45 -8.59 -7.08
N LEU A 47 2.62 -8.79 -5.77
CA LEU A 47 1.51 -8.74 -4.82
C LEU A 47 0.98 -7.31 -4.68
N PHE A 48 1.87 -6.31 -4.65
CA PHE A 48 1.48 -4.90 -4.67
C PHE A 48 0.76 -4.51 -5.96
N VAL A 49 1.28 -4.92 -7.11
CA VAL A 49 0.64 -4.66 -8.41
C VAL A 49 -0.75 -5.32 -8.46
N GLY A 50 -0.85 -6.59 -8.02
CA GLY A 50 -2.13 -7.29 -7.92
C GLY A 50 -3.12 -6.58 -6.99
N GLN A 51 -2.67 -6.11 -5.82
CA GLN A 51 -3.51 -5.39 -4.86
C GLN A 51 -4.00 -4.04 -5.42
N ILE A 52 -3.15 -3.29 -6.14
CA ILE A 52 -3.55 -2.04 -6.81
C ILE A 52 -4.59 -2.34 -7.89
N THR A 53 -4.31 -3.28 -8.79
CA THR A 53 -5.23 -3.67 -9.87
C THR A 53 -6.57 -4.16 -9.32
N ALA A 54 -6.54 -5.02 -8.29
CA ALA A 54 -7.74 -5.51 -7.62
C ALA A 54 -8.52 -4.38 -6.95
N SER A 55 -7.85 -3.47 -6.23
CA SER A 55 -8.52 -2.35 -5.56
C SER A 55 -9.18 -1.40 -6.56
N ILE A 56 -8.54 -1.14 -7.71
CA ILE A 56 -9.16 -0.35 -8.80
C ILE A 56 -10.39 -1.08 -9.34
N GLY A 57 -10.24 -2.36 -9.71
CA GLY A 57 -11.33 -3.17 -10.25
C GLY A 57 -12.52 -3.25 -9.30
N PHE A 58 -12.27 -3.53 -8.02
CA PHE A 58 -13.32 -3.57 -7.00
C PHE A 58 -13.92 -2.21 -6.72
N THR A 59 -13.14 -1.11 -6.73
CA THR A 59 -13.71 0.24 -6.57
C THR A 59 -14.70 0.53 -7.70
N LEU A 60 -14.29 0.31 -8.96
CA LEU A 60 -15.15 0.51 -10.11
C LEU A 60 -16.39 -0.38 -10.06
N TYR A 61 -16.21 -1.69 -9.88
CA TYR A 61 -17.32 -2.63 -9.75
C TYR A 61 -18.31 -2.22 -8.66
N SER A 62 -17.80 -1.78 -7.50
CA SER A 62 -18.63 -1.38 -6.36
C SER A 62 -19.44 -0.12 -6.62
N VAL A 63 -18.91 0.82 -7.43
CA VAL A 63 -19.69 1.96 -7.92
C VAL A 63 -20.84 1.47 -8.80
N LEU A 64 -20.59 0.53 -9.72
CA LEU A 64 -21.62 0.00 -10.62
C LEU A 64 -22.76 -0.70 -9.86
N VAL A 65 -22.44 -1.44 -8.79
CA VAL A 65 -23.45 -2.09 -7.93
C VAL A 65 -23.96 -1.19 -6.80
N ARG A 66 -23.56 0.09 -6.77
CA ARG A 66 -23.93 1.10 -5.75
C ARG A 66 -23.62 0.67 -4.29
N ASN A 67 -22.60 -0.15 -4.09
CA ASN A 67 -22.14 -0.56 -2.76
C ASN A 67 -21.09 0.43 -2.23
N TRP A 68 -21.57 1.47 -1.53
CA TRP A 68 -20.71 2.56 -1.06
C TRP A 68 -19.69 2.14 0.00
N VAL A 69 -20.03 1.17 0.85
CA VAL A 69 -19.09 0.59 1.83
C VAL A 69 -17.86 0.09 1.07
N PHE A 70 -18.05 -0.78 0.08
CA PHE A 70 -16.94 -1.34 -0.69
C PHE A 70 -16.20 -0.30 -1.52
N VAL A 71 -16.88 0.72 -2.07
CA VAL A 71 -16.22 1.82 -2.80
C VAL A 71 -15.21 2.52 -1.90
N VAL A 72 -15.64 2.94 -0.70
CA VAL A 72 -14.79 3.66 0.24
C VAL A 72 -13.66 2.77 0.76
N THR A 73 -13.94 1.51 1.09
CA THR A 73 -12.91 0.55 1.53
C THR A 73 -11.81 0.40 0.48
N ASN A 74 -12.18 0.09 -0.77
CA ASN A 74 -11.21 -0.19 -1.82
C ASN A 74 -10.43 1.06 -2.23
N ALA A 75 -11.06 2.23 -2.21
CA ALA A 75 -10.35 3.49 -2.43
C ALA A 75 -9.28 3.74 -1.35
N LEU A 76 -9.59 3.51 -0.07
CA LEU A 76 -8.62 3.64 1.04
C LEU A 76 -7.48 2.62 0.94
N LEU A 77 -7.80 1.38 0.56
CA LEU A 77 -6.81 0.33 0.33
C LEU A 77 -5.87 0.67 -0.84
N LEU A 78 -6.41 1.23 -1.92
CA LEU A 78 -5.63 1.70 -3.07
C LEU A 78 -4.67 2.82 -2.67
N LEU A 79 -5.16 3.83 -1.95
CA LEU A 79 -4.32 4.92 -1.44
C LEU A 79 -3.20 4.40 -0.54
N SER A 80 -3.52 3.46 0.35
CA SER A 80 -2.54 2.83 1.24
C SER A 80 -1.46 2.08 0.45
N ALA A 81 -1.84 1.35 -0.60
CA ALA A 81 -0.90 0.64 -1.47
C ALA A 81 0.03 1.59 -2.24
N ILE A 82 -0.52 2.68 -2.79
CA ILE A 82 0.26 3.71 -3.51
C ILE A 82 1.26 4.37 -2.56
N MET A 83 0.82 4.78 -1.37
CA MET A 83 1.71 5.39 -0.36
C MET A 83 2.85 4.44 0.03
N GLY A 84 2.54 3.16 0.27
CA GLY A 84 3.55 2.13 0.53
C GLY A 84 4.57 2.02 -0.60
N GLY A 85 4.12 1.99 -1.86
CA GLY A 85 4.98 1.90 -3.03
C GLY A 85 5.93 3.09 -3.20
N VAL A 86 5.41 4.32 -3.10
CA VAL A 86 6.19 5.56 -3.27
C VAL A 86 7.32 5.65 -2.24
N ILE A 87 7.04 5.27 -0.98
CA ILE A 87 8.01 5.33 0.12
C ILE A 87 9.14 4.32 -0.10
N VAL A 88 8.81 3.07 -0.46
CA VAL A 88 9.82 2.04 -0.76
C VAL A 88 10.75 2.50 -1.90
N MET A 89 10.19 3.10 -2.95
CA MET A 89 10.99 3.66 -4.04
C MET A 89 11.93 4.77 -3.56
N LYS A 90 11.47 5.65 -2.67
CA LYS A 90 12.27 6.76 -2.11
C LYS A 90 13.42 6.26 -1.24
N HIS A 91 13.16 5.31 -0.32
CA HIS A 91 14.20 4.71 0.54
C HIS A 91 15.26 3.98 -0.28
N ARG A 92 14.86 3.12 -1.22
CA ARG A 92 15.79 2.38 -2.07
C ARG A 92 16.65 3.30 -2.96
N ARG A 93 16.12 4.47 -3.35
CA ARG A 93 16.89 5.48 -4.11
C ARG A 93 17.89 6.22 -3.23
N ALA A 94 17.61 6.40 -1.94
CA ALA A 94 18.55 7.00 -0.98
C ALA A 94 19.74 6.06 -0.71
N GLU A 95 19.49 4.76 -0.51
CA GLU A 95 20.55 3.76 -0.33
C GLU A 95 21.48 3.68 -1.53
N ARG A 96 20.92 3.65 -2.76
CA ARG A 96 21.72 3.66 -4.00
C ARG A 96 22.56 4.93 -4.21
N ARG A 97 22.15 6.05 -3.62
CA ARG A 97 22.92 7.31 -3.67
C ARG A 97 24.03 7.37 -2.63
N GLY A 98 23.83 6.74 -1.48
CA GLY A 98 24.87 6.56 -0.45
C GLY A 98 25.97 5.59 -0.88
N MET A 99 25.64 4.62 -1.74
CA MET A 99 26.59 3.67 -2.33
C MET A 99 27.18 4.16 -3.67
N ARG A 100 27.55 5.44 -3.77
CA ARG A 100 28.50 5.86 -4.81
C ARG A 100 29.88 5.37 -4.37
N PRO A 101 30.56 4.49 -5.12
CA PRO A 101 31.93 4.16 -4.80
C PRO A 101 32.75 5.45 -4.85
N ALA A 102 33.47 5.77 -3.78
CA ALA A 102 34.54 6.74 -3.84
C ALA A 102 35.41 6.32 -5.04
N GLY A 103 35.44 7.15 -6.08
CA GLY A 103 36.21 6.87 -7.28
C GLY A 103 37.67 6.58 -6.90
N PRO A 104 38.38 5.71 -7.66
CA PRO A 104 39.70 5.26 -7.26
C PRO A 104 40.63 6.47 -7.05
N SER A 105 41.09 6.63 -5.81
CA SER A 105 42.13 7.57 -5.44
C SER A 105 43.32 7.30 -6.36
N ARG A 106 43.59 8.23 -7.29
CA ARG A 106 44.74 8.15 -8.18
C ARG A 106 45.99 7.94 -7.31
N PRO A 107 46.81 6.90 -7.55
CA PRO A 107 48.04 6.75 -6.81
C PRO A 107 48.94 7.94 -7.15
N THR A 108 49.31 8.69 -6.11
CA THR A 108 50.34 9.72 -6.18
C THR A 108 51.58 9.08 -6.78
N ARG A 109 51.87 9.44 -8.03
CA ARG A 109 53.06 9.00 -8.75
C ARG A 109 54.25 9.64 -8.05
N THR A 110 54.90 8.89 -7.17
CA THR A 110 56.19 9.23 -6.58
C THR A 110 57.19 9.32 -7.73
N VAL A 111 57.46 10.54 -8.19
CA VAL A 111 58.57 10.79 -9.10
C VAL A 111 59.81 10.87 -8.23
N ARG A 112 60.55 9.76 -8.20
CA ARG A 112 61.94 9.70 -7.77
C ARG A 112 62.80 10.04 -9.00
N ALA A 113 63.55 11.15 -8.94
CA ALA A 113 64.83 11.36 -9.61
C ALA A 113 65.50 12.57 -8.99
#